data_AF-W7QIK9-F1
#
_entry.id   AF-W7QIK9-F1
#
_cell.length_a   1.000
_cell.length_b   1.000
_cell.length_c   1.000
_cell.angle_alpha   90.00
_cell.angle_beta   90.00
_cell.angle_gamma   90.00
#
_symmetry.space_group_name_H-M   'P 1'
#
loop_
_entity.id
_entity.type
_entity.pdbx_description
1 polymer ?
#
loop_
_entity_poly.entity_id
_entity_poly.type
_entity_poly.pdbx_seq_one_letter_code
_entity_poly.pdbx_strand_id
1 'polypeptide(L)'
;MVGMLESSLLTAQQLGGRFSILTPGERWPKMIEETVYDLGLARRCLAIEAINIEDLKLPTQREEMHRRLAETLIRHQKRLNPDVTIIGGAAFAGLANSLPAQHNSRLVDCFEAAILQCQALMQLGGESTRIL
;
A
#
# COMPACT_ATOMS: atom_id res chain seq x y z
N MET A 1 18.27 -2.64 -0.51
CA MET A 1 17.22 -2.27 -1.49
C MET A 1 15.96 -1.94 -0.70
N VAL A 2 15.20 -0.90 -1.08
CA VAL A 2 13.95 -0.50 -0.41
C VAL A 2 12.77 -1.03 -1.23
N GLY A 3 11.99 -1.96 -0.68
CA GLY A 3 10.87 -2.62 -1.34
C GLY A 3 9.54 -1.92 -1.06
N MET A 4 8.65 -1.85 -2.06
CA MET A 4 7.35 -1.15 -1.90
C MET A 4 6.46 -1.78 -0.85
N LEU A 5 6.40 -3.11 -0.80
CA LEU A 5 5.55 -3.82 0.15
C LEU A 5 6.04 -3.57 1.58
N GLU A 6 7.30 -3.87 1.85
CA GLU A 6 7.92 -3.71 3.16
C GLU A 6 7.86 -2.27 3.64
N SER A 7 8.16 -1.30 2.77
CA SER A 7 8.07 0.11 3.11
C SER A 7 6.65 0.51 3.50
N SER A 8 5.65 0.11 2.72
CA SER A 8 4.26 0.42 3.03
C SER A 8 3.77 -0.24 4.33
N LEU A 9 4.19 -1.47 4.61
CA LEU A 9 3.88 -2.20 5.84
C LEU A 9 4.49 -1.51 7.07
N LEU A 10 5.77 -1.15 7.01
CA LEU A 10 6.47 -0.46 8.10
C LEU A 10 5.92 0.95 8.33
N THR A 11 5.54 1.66 7.27
CA THR A 11 4.85 2.95 7.39
C THR A 11 3.48 2.78 8.03
N ALA A 12 2.70 1.76 7.63
CA ALA A 12 1.40 1.49 8.24
C ALA A 12 1.51 1.16 9.73
N GLN A 13 2.56 0.42 10.15
CA GLN A 13 2.85 0.15 11.58
C GLN A 13 3.12 1.42 12.39
N GLN A 14 3.72 2.45 11.78
CA GLN A 14 3.98 3.73 12.44
C GLN A 14 2.72 4.60 12.53
N LEU A 15 1.82 4.51 11.55
CA LEU A 15 0.63 5.36 11.43
C LEU A 15 -0.62 4.78 12.12
N GLY A 16 -0.64 3.49 12.46
CA GLY A 16 -1.80 2.82 13.04
C GLY A 16 -1.56 1.36 13.41
N GLY A 17 -2.53 0.76 14.09
CA GLY A 17 -2.39 -0.59 14.64
C GLY A 17 -2.74 -1.70 13.65
N ARG A 18 -3.82 -1.53 12.89
CA ARG A 18 -4.39 -2.52 11.96
C ARG A 18 -4.52 -1.93 10.57
N PHE A 19 -4.17 -2.72 9.56
CA PHE A 19 -4.14 -2.25 8.18
C PHE A 19 -4.84 -3.20 7.23
N SER A 20 -5.25 -2.66 6.10
CA SER A 20 -5.69 -3.42 4.93
C SER A 20 -4.85 -3.06 3.71
N ILE A 21 -4.82 -3.93 2.72
CA ILE A 21 -4.11 -3.71 1.45
C ILE A 21 -5.08 -3.86 0.28
N LEU A 22 -5.09 -2.88 -0.62
CA LEU A 22 -5.76 -2.97 -1.93
C LEU A 22 -4.67 -3.11 -3.00
N THR A 23 -4.74 -4.13 -3.84
CA THR A 23 -3.66 -4.45 -4.81
C THR A 23 -4.22 -4.76 -6.20
N PRO A 24 -3.54 -4.37 -7.30
CA PRO A 24 -4.00 -4.66 -8.66
C PRO A 24 -3.69 -6.11 -9.05
N GLY A 25 -4.73 -6.90 -9.34
CA GLY A 25 -4.60 -8.25 -9.89
C GLY A 25 -4.66 -9.39 -8.87
N GLU A 26 -5.34 -10.47 -9.26
CA GLU A 26 -5.78 -11.57 -8.39
C GLU A 26 -4.64 -12.44 -7.82
N ARG A 27 -3.43 -12.33 -8.36
CA ARG A 27 -2.30 -13.20 -7.96
C ARG A 27 -1.53 -12.66 -6.76
N TRP A 28 -1.62 -11.36 -6.48
CA TRP A 28 -0.84 -10.70 -5.44
C TRP A 28 -1.22 -11.05 -4.00
N PRO A 29 -2.50 -11.27 -3.64
CA PRO A 29 -2.88 -11.50 -2.25
C PRO A 29 -2.05 -12.59 -1.56
N LYS A 30 -1.89 -13.76 -2.19
CA LYS A 30 -1.11 -14.86 -1.63
C LYS A 30 0.35 -14.47 -1.33
N MET A 31 1.01 -13.81 -2.28
CA MET A 31 2.41 -13.39 -2.12
C MET A 31 2.55 -12.34 -1.01
N ILE A 32 1.58 -11.42 -0.91
CA ILE A 32 1.54 -10.39 0.14
C ILE A 32 1.28 -11.02 1.51
N GLU A 33 0.37 -12.00 1.60
CA GLU A 33 0.08 -12.75 2.82
C GLU A 33 1.33 -13.45 3.37
N GLU A 34 2.10 -14.10 2.50
CA GLU A 34 3.38 -14.74 2.86
C GLU A 34 4.36 -13.73 3.46
N THR A 35 4.56 -12.58 2.80
CA THR A 35 5.46 -11.53 3.32
C THR A 35 4.94 -10.92 4.64
N VAL A 36 3.64 -10.69 4.76
CA VAL A 36 3.01 -10.19 6.00
C VAL A 36 3.21 -11.18 7.15
N TYR A 37 3.13 -12.48 6.87
CA TYR A 37 3.39 -13.54 7.85
C TYR A 37 4.86 -13.56 8.26
N ASP A 38 5.78 -13.54 7.31
CA ASP A 38 7.23 -13.57 7.56
C ASP A 38 7.71 -12.36 8.37
N LEU A 39 7.07 -11.20 8.21
CA LEU A 39 7.33 -9.99 9.00
C LEU A 39 6.63 -9.98 10.37
N GLY A 40 5.90 -11.03 10.73
CA GLY A 40 5.16 -11.12 12.00
C GLY A 40 3.98 -10.14 12.11
N LEU A 41 3.49 -9.63 10.98
CA LEU A 41 2.43 -8.61 10.91
C LEU A 41 1.03 -9.19 10.69
N ALA A 42 0.89 -10.52 10.56
CA ALA A 42 -0.37 -11.19 10.26
C ALA A 42 -1.53 -10.78 11.19
N ARG A 43 -1.29 -10.64 12.51
CA ARG A 43 -2.34 -10.24 13.47
C ARG A 43 -2.87 -8.81 13.27
N ARG A 44 -2.15 -7.99 12.51
CA ARG A 44 -2.49 -6.59 12.22
C ARG A 44 -3.08 -6.40 10.82
N CYS A 45 -2.95 -7.39 9.94
CA CYS A 45 -3.54 -7.37 8.62
C CYS A 45 -5.01 -7.79 8.69
N LEU A 46 -5.93 -6.88 8.36
CA LEU A 46 -7.37 -7.16 8.34
C LEU A 46 -7.81 -7.85 7.06
N ALA A 47 -7.25 -7.45 5.92
CA ALA A 47 -7.51 -8.05 4.62
C ALA A 47 -6.50 -7.57 3.56
N ILE A 48 -6.31 -8.41 2.54
CA ILE A 48 -5.64 -8.06 1.29
C ILE A 48 -6.66 -8.31 0.17
N GLU A 49 -7.15 -7.25 -0.47
CA GLU A 49 -8.17 -7.32 -1.51
C GLU A 49 -7.54 -7.00 -2.87
N ALA A 50 -7.63 -7.96 -3.79
CA ALA A 50 -7.28 -7.74 -5.17
C ALA A 50 -8.38 -6.94 -5.87
N ILE A 51 -7.96 -6.00 -6.72
CA ILE A 51 -8.83 -5.28 -7.63
C ILE A 51 -8.49 -5.79 -9.03
N ASN A 52 -9.49 -6.36 -9.70
CA ASN A 52 -9.32 -6.83 -11.07
C ASN A 52 -9.10 -5.63 -12.01
N ILE A 53 -7.95 -5.67 -12.69
CA ILE A 53 -7.52 -4.68 -13.68
C ILE A 53 -7.10 -5.35 -15.00
N GLU A 54 -7.35 -6.66 -15.19
CA GLU A 54 -6.89 -7.39 -16.38
C GLU A 54 -7.54 -6.88 -17.68
N ASP A 55 -8.73 -6.31 -17.57
CA ASP A 55 -9.47 -5.64 -18.64
C ASP A 55 -9.05 -4.16 -18.84
N LEU A 56 -8.15 -3.64 -18.00
CA LEU A 56 -7.65 -2.26 -18.02
C LEU A 56 -6.19 -2.25 -18.50
N LYS A 57 -5.99 -2.26 -19.82
CA LYS A 57 -4.66 -2.30 -20.47
C LYS A 57 -4.26 -1.01 -21.16
N LEU A 58 -5.19 -0.09 -21.37
CA LEU A 58 -4.96 1.16 -22.10
C LEU A 58 -4.79 2.35 -21.15
N PRO A 59 -3.94 3.34 -21.47
CA PRO A 59 -3.81 4.58 -20.70
C PRO A 59 -5.15 5.33 -20.52
N THR A 60 -6.08 5.18 -21.47
CA THR A 60 -7.42 5.77 -21.45
C THR A 60 -8.37 5.12 -20.43
N GLN A 61 -7.94 4.05 -19.75
CA GLN A 61 -8.70 3.36 -18.72
C GLN A 61 -8.22 3.73 -17.30
N ARG A 62 -7.39 4.76 -17.17
CA ARG A 62 -6.89 5.25 -15.88
C ARG A 62 -8.01 5.76 -14.98
N GLU A 63 -9.00 6.43 -15.56
CA GLU A 63 -10.20 6.91 -14.86
C GLU A 63 -11.05 5.75 -14.35
N GLU A 64 -11.18 4.68 -15.13
CA GLU A 64 -11.89 3.47 -14.74
C GLU A 64 -11.17 2.74 -13.60
N MET A 65 -9.84 2.65 -13.67
CA MET A 65 -9.02 2.11 -12.60
C MET A 65 -9.17 2.92 -11.30
N HIS A 66 -9.16 4.25 -11.41
CA HIS A 66 -9.41 5.14 -10.27
C HIS A 66 -10.79 4.92 -9.67
N ARG A 67 -11.83 4.83 -10.51
CA ARG A 67 -13.20 4.55 -10.08
C ARG A 67 -13.29 3.24 -9.31
N ARG A 68 -12.72 2.15 -9.84
CA ARG A 68 -12.70 0.83 -9.17
C ARG A 68 -11.96 0.86 -7.83
N LEU A 69 -10.83 1.57 -7.78
CA LEU A 69 -10.08 1.77 -6.55
C LEU A 69 -10.92 2.52 -5.50
N ALA A 70 -11.56 3.62 -5.88
CA ALA A 70 -12.40 4.42 -4.99
C ALA A 70 -13.61 3.62 -4.48
N GLU A 71 -14.32 2.92 -5.36
CA GLU A 71 -15.47 2.08 -4.99
C GLU A 71 -15.06 0.94 -4.05
N THR A 72 -13.93 0.29 -4.33
CA THR A 72 -13.39 -0.77 -3.48
C THR A 72 -12.99 -0.23 -2.12
N LEU A 73 -12.25 0.89 -2.08
CA LEU A 73 -11.83 1.54 -0.84
C LEU A 73 -13.01 1.86 0.07
N ILE A 74 -14.06 2.50 -0.46
CA ILE A 74 -15.24 2.89 0.31
C ILE A 74 -15.94 1.66 0.90
N ARG A 75 -16.19 0.62 0.08
CA ARG A 75 -16.82 -0.62 0.57
C ARG A 75 -15.96 -1.34 1.60
N HIS A 76 -14.65 -1.39 1.36
CA HIS A 76 -13.68 -2.07 2.22
C HIS A 76 -13.58 -1.39 3.59
N GLN A 77 -13.42 -0.07 3.61
CA GLN A 77 -13.37 0.73 4.83
C GLN A 77 -14.65 0.61 5.65
N LYS A 78 -15.82 0.65 4.99
CA LYS A 78 -17.11 0.47 5.68
C LYS A 78 -17.23 -0.90 6.36
N ARG A 79 -16.67 -1.95 5.76
CA ARG A 79 -16.76 -3.33 6.25
C ARG A 79 -15.75 -3.62 7.36
N LEU A 80 -14.51 -3.15 7.23
CA LEU A 80 -13.39 -3.59 8.07
C LEU A 80 -12.84 -2.50 9.00
N ASN A 81 -13.10 -1.23 8.69
CA ASN A 81 -12.62 -0.07 9.44
C ASN A 81 -11.12 -0.17 9.84
N PRO A 82 -10.20 -0.33 8.85
CA PRO A 82 -8.77 -0.34 9.13
C PRO A 82 -8.31 1.02 9.66
N ASP A 83 -7.23 1.05 10.46
CA ASP A 83 -6.60 2.32 10.85
C ASP A 83 -5.84 2.93 9.65
N VAL A 84 -5.27 2.05 8.80
CA VAL A 84 -4.51 2.39 7.59
C VAL A 84 -4.93 1.50 6.42
N THR A 85 -5.21 2.07 5.26
CA THR A 85 -5.35 1.32 4.00
C THR A 85 -4.15 1.59 3.12
N ILE A 86 -3.42 0.53 2.77
CA ILE A 86 -2.31 0.58 1.82
C ILE A 86 -2.86 0.41 0.41
N ILE A 87 -2.54 1.36 -0.46
CA ILE A 87 -2.76 1.26 -1.91
C ILE A 87 -1.48 0.67 -2.51
N GLY A 88 -1.55 -0.61 -2.85
CA GLY A 88 -0.43 -1.42 -3.32
C GLY A 88 -0.31 -1.46 -4.84
N GLY A 89 0.90 -1.73 -5.32
CA GLY A 89 1.21 -2.01 -6.73
C GLY A 89 1.45 -0.76 -7.59
N ALA A 90 2.43 -0.86 -8.49
CA ALA A 90 2.85 0.27 -9.35
C ALA A 90 1.72 0.79 -10.25
N ALA A 91 0.75 -0.05 -10.62
CA ALA A 91 -0.41 0.38 -11.42
C ALA A 91 -1.27 1.43 -10.68
N PHE A 92 -1.29 1.42 -9.34
CA PHE A 92 -2.04 2.38 -8.53
C PHE A 92 -1.20 3.56 -8.03
N ALA A 93 0.07 3.64 -8.41
CA ALA A 93 0.96 4.70 -7.94
C ALA A 93 0.41 6.10 -8.23
N GLY A 94 0.34 6.93 -7.19
CA GLY A 94 -0.18 8.29 -7.22
C GLY A 94 -1.71 8.39 -7.26
N LEU A 95 -2.45 7.28 -7.37
CA LEU A 95 -3.92 7.33 -7.37
C LEU A 95 -4.48 7.68 -5.99
N ALA A 96 -3.78 7.31 -4.92
CA ALA A 96 -4.20 7.63 -3.55
C ALA A 96 -4.45 9.15 -3.37
N ASN A 97 -3.61 9.98 -3.97
CA ASN A 97 -3.68 11.45 -3.88
C ASN A 97 -4.85 12.06 -4.64
N SER A 98 -5.48 11.29 -5.53
CA SER A 98 -6.65 11.71 -6.30
C SER A 98 -7.96 11.19 -5.71
N LEU A 99 -7.91 10.44 -4.61
CA LEU A 99 -9.11 9.98 -3.91
C LEU A 99 -9.68 11.12 -3.04
N PRO A 100 -11.00 11.17 -2.80
CA PRO A 100 -11.62 12.24 -2.00
C PRO A 100 -11.05 12.32 -0.59
N ALA A 101 -10.70 13.51 -0.10
CA ALA A 101 -10.02 13.67 1.20
C ALA A 101 -10.74 13.09 2.43
N GLN A 102 -12.03 12.74 2.32
CA GLN A 102 -12.81 12.12 3.40
C GLN A 102 -12.74 10.59 3.30
N HIS A 103 -11.94 10.00 4.17
CA HIS A 103 -11.76 8.55 4.30
C HIS A 103 -11.89 8.12 5.76
N ASN A 104 -12.33 6.88 6.00
CA ASN A 104 -12.44 6.33 7.35
C ASN A 104 -11.09 5.80 7.88
N SER A 105 -10.06 5.74 7.03
CA SER A 105 -8.70 5.32 7.40
C SER A 105 -7.66 6.26 6.78
N ARG A 106 -6.44 6.27 7.34
CA ARG A 106 -5.28 6.86 6.64
C ARG A 106 -5.01 6.07 5.36
N LEU A 107 -4.56 6.76 4.31
CA LEU A 107 -4.12 6.10 3.08
C LEU A 107 -2.59 6.13 2.99
N VAL A 108 -2.01 5.02 2.53
CA VAL A 108 -0.57 4.91 2.24
C VAL A 108 -0.43 4.42 0.81
N ASP A 109 0.16 5.23 -0.05
CA ASP A 109 0.63 4.78 -1.36
C ASP A 109 1.97 4.03 -1.19
N CYS A 110 2.05 2.77 -1.65
CA CYS A 110 3.25 1.96 -1.44
C CYS A 110 4.48 2.47 -2.19
N PHE A 111 4.29 3.14 -3.33
CA PHE A 111 5.37 3.71 -4.12
C PHE A 111 5.94 4.95 -3.44
N GLU A 112 5.06 5.85 -2.99
CA GLU A 112 5.47 7.04 -2.21
C GLU A 112 6.17 6.65 -0.91
N ALA A 113 5.63 5.67 -0.17
CA ALA A 113 6.26 5.16 1.05
C ALA A 113 7.69 4.64 0.79
N ALA A 114 7.91 3.92 -0.32
CA ALA A 114 9.23 3.42 -0.68
C ALA A 114 10.21 4.53 -1.04
N ILE A 115 9.78 5.53 -1.82
CA ILE A 115 10.63 6.68 -2.18
C ILE A 115 11.06 7.44 -0.93
N LEU A 116 10.11 7.76 -0.06
CA LEU A 116 10.39 8.55 1.15
C LEU A 116 11.29 7.78 2.13
N GLN A 117 11.07 6.48 2.30
CA GLN A 117 11.98 5.66 3.12
C GLN A 117 13.37 5.54 2.50
N CYS A 118 13.48 5.41 1.18
CA CYS A 118 14.77 5.40 0.48
C CYS A 118 15.53 6.72 0.71
N GLN A 119 14.85 7.86 0.55
CA GLN A 119 15.44 9.17 0.85
C GLN A 119 15.89 9.29 2.30
N ALA A 120 15.06 8.87 3.25
CA ALA A 120 15.40 8.88 4.68
C ALA A 120 16.65 8.02 4.96
N LEU A 121 16.73 6.81 4.39
CA LEU A 121 17.89 5.93 4.55
C LEU A 121 19.15 6.50 3.88
N MET A 122 19.03 7.19 2.74
CA MET A 122 20.17 7.87 2.13
C MET A 122 20.70 9.01 3.00
N GLN A 123 19.81 9.75 3.66
CA GLN A 123 20.20 10.82 4.59
C GLN A 123 20.83 10.27 5.87
N LEU A 124 20.28 9.18 6.41
CA LEU A 124 20.78 8.55 7.64
C LEU A 124 22.05 7.71 7.41
N GLY A 125 22.20 7.11 6.23
CA GLY A 125 23.35 6.29 5.85
C GLY A 125 24.47 7.05 5.13
N GLY A 126 24.29 8.36 4.91
CA GLY A 126 25.23 9.24 4.21
C GLY A 126 26.56 9.45 4.95
N GLU A 127 26.65 9.07 6.23
CA GLU A 127 27.91 8.89 6.94
C GLU A 127 28.10 7.40 7.18
N SER A 128 28.95 6.76 6.37
CA SER A 128 29.37 5.39 6.63
C SER A 128 29.83 5.28 8.08
N THR A 129 29.06 4.55 8.87
CA THR A 129 29.50 3.94 10.11
C THR A 129 30.73 3.09 9.78
N ARG A 130 31.93 3.69 9.88
CA ARG A 130 33.15 2.92 10.11
C ARG A 130 33.03 2.45 11.56
N ILE A 131 32.49 1.25 11.73
CA ILE A 131 32.71 0.50 12.96
C ILE A 131 34.22 0.23 12.98
N LEU A 132 34.93 0.91 13.89
CA LEU A 132 36.32 0.62 14.24
C LEU A 132 36.40 -0.71 14.98
#